data_AF-A0A139RNE5-F1
#
_entry.id   AF-A0A139RNE5-F1
#
_cell.length_a   1.000
_cell.length_b   1.000
_cell.length_c   1.000
_cell.angle_alpha   90.00
_cell.angle_beta   90.00
_cell.angle_gamma   90.00
#
_symmetry.space_group_name_H-M   'P 1'
#
loop_
_entity.id
_entity.type
_entity.pdbx_description
1 polymer ?
#
loop_
_entity_poly.entity_id
_entity_poly.type
_entity_poly.pdbx_seq_one_letter_code
_entity_poly.pdbx_strand_id
1 'polypeptide(L)'
;MGSYLSPNQVLNYVEAHDNYNLHDLLVTLHPDHSSDKIMRQVETATAMSILMQGMSFIELGQEFGRTKLLATGENGELTPADRERAMNSYNAPDSVNQVNWDLINERQESIEFIRQIIHLKTQTSAFSYPTYEEVYRHVFVHTAAENSGWIVYEIHGGPEHLLVVFNAKGTSYYFENAGNLEMLVSNSRSKEVNVIDDSSVAVLKVLS
;
A
#
# COMPACT_ATOMS: atom_id res chain seq x y z
N MET A 1 14.94 17.00 10.35
CA MET A 1 13.92 16.91 9.28
C MET A 1 14.65 17.11 7.96
N GLY A 2 14.36 16.28 6.95
CA GLY A 2 15.17 16.14 5.74
C GLY A 2 15.39 17.44 4.96
N SER A 3 16.42 17.46 4.11
CA SER A 3 16.89 18.59 3.30
C SER A 3 15.96 19.02 2.16
N TYR A 4 14.70 18.58 2.17
CA TYR A 4 13.74 18.87 1.12
C TYR A 4 13.03 20.20 1.40
N LEU A 5 12.90 21.03 0.37
CA LEU A 5 12.31 22.38 0.41
C LEU A 5 10.79 22.35 0.21
N SER A 6 10.26 21.27 -0.37
CA SER A 6 8.83 21.12 -0.67
C SER A 6 8.44 19.64 -0.79
N PRO A 7 7.16 19.28 -0.55
CA PRO A 7 6.68 17.91 -0.65
C PRO A 7 6.97 17.23 -2.00
N ASN A 8 6.94 17.98 -3.11
CA ASN A 8 7.23 17.46 -4.45
C ASN A 8 8.69 17.01 -4.67
N GLN A 9 9.60 17.20 -3.71
CA GLN A 9 10.94 16.63 -3.76
C GLN A 9 11.03 15.26 -3.09
N VAL A 10 9.97 14.84 -2.42
CA VAL A 10 9.86 13.52 -1.80
C VAL A 10 9.20 12.57 -2.78
N LEU A 11 9.91 11.51 -3.16
CA LEU A 11 9.38 10.41 -3.95
C LEU A 11 9.05 9.23 -3.04
N ASN A 12 7.76 8.97 -2.86
CA ASN A 12 7.26 7.84 -2.07
C ASN A 12 7.15 6.61 -2.97
N TYR A 13 7.83 5.53 -2.57
CA TYR A 13 7.76 4.23 -3.23
C TYR A 13 8.02 3.11 -2.21
N VAL A 14 7.54 1.92 -2.54
CA VAL A 14 7.77 0.68 -1.77
C VAL A 14 8.28 -0.46 -2.64
N GLU A 15 8.36 -0.24 -3.96
CA GLU A 15 8.90 -1.17 -4.94
C GLU A 15 9.54 -0.39 -6.10
N ALA A 16 10.59 -0.96 -6.69
CA ALA A 16 11.21 -0.54 -7.93
C ALA A 16 11.75 -1.78 -8.66
N HIS A 17 12.31 -1.61 -9.85
CA HIS A 17 12.95 -2.72 -10.57
C HIS A 17 14.12 -3.36 -9.81
N ASP A 18 14.85 -2.57 -9.00
CA ASP A 18 15.94 -3.04 -8.13
C ASP A 18 15.42 -3.73 -6.87
N ASN A 19 16.15 -4.74 -6.38
CA ASN A 19 15.79 -5.55 -5.22
C ASN A 19 14.56 -6.45 -5.48
N TYR A 20 14.06 -7.07 -4.40
CA TYR A 20 12.81 -7.84 -4.47
C TYR A 20 11.63 -6.95 -4.83
N ASN A 21 10.70 -7.50 -5.62
CA ASN A 21 9.34 -6.99 -5.63
C ASN A 21 8.77 -7.05 -4.20
N LEU A 22 7.85 -6.14 -3.85
CA LEU A 22 7.26 -6.06 -2.52
C LEU A 22 6.56 -7.38 -2.15
N HIS A 23 5.88 -8.01 -3.10
CA HIS A 23 5.28 -9.33 -2.92
C HIS A 23 6.34 -10.38 -2.53
N ASP A 24 7.47 -10.44 -3.24
CA ASP A 24 8.54 -11.41 -2.97
C ASP A 24 9.22 -11.19 -1.63
N LEU A 25 9.41 -9.92 -1.25
CA LEU A 25 9.92 -9.54 0.06
C LEU A 25 8.99 -10.03 1.16
N LEU A 26 7.68 -9.77 1.05
CA LEU A 26 6.69 -10.15 2.05
C LEU A 26 6.55 -11.68 2.17
N VAL A 27 6.51 -12.42 1.06
CA VAL A 27 6.52 -13.90 1.07
C VAL A 27 7.78 -14.43 1.75
N THR A 28 8.94 -13.80 1.53
CA THR A 28 10.20 -14.21 2.14
C THR A 28 10.25 -13.95 3.64
N LEU A 29 9.72 -12.81 4.10
CA LEU A 29 9.70 -12.44 5.52
C LEU A 29 8.59 -13.12 6.32
N HIS A 30 7.49 -13.48 5.66
CA HIS A 30 6.31 -14.07 6.28
C HIS A 30 5.87 -15.34 5.55
N PRO A 31 6.70 -16.41 5.55
CA PRO A 31 6.41 -17.65 4.82
C PRO A 31 5.14 -18.36 5.30
N ASP A 32 4.70 -18.06 6.51
CA ASP A 32 3.53 -18.67 7.15
C ASP A 32 2.22 -17.93 6.80
N HIS A 33 2.30 -16.75 6.18
CA HIS A 33 1.13 -15.99 5.78
C HIS A 33 0.49 -16.60 4.53
N SER A 34 -0.85 -16.60 4.49
CA SER A 34 -1.59 -16.97 3.28
C SER A 34 -1.33 -15.96 2.16
N SER A 35 -1.51 -16.40 0.90
CA SER A 35 -1.37 -15.51 -0.26
C SER A 35 -2.32 -14.30 -0.20
N ASP A 36 -3.55 -14.49 0.28
CA ASP A 36 -4.49 -13.37 0.52
C ASP A 36 -3.93 -12.35 1.52
N LYS A 37 -3.38 -12.82 2.64
CA LYS A 37 -2.79 -11.94 3.65
C LYS A 37 -1.58 -11.17 3.12
N ILE A 38 -0.71 -11.85 2.36
CA ILE A 38 0.41 -11.21 1.67
C ILE A 38 -0.09 -10.12 0.72
N MET A 39 -1.11 -10.41 -0.09
CA MET A 39 -1.66 -9.42 -1.02
C MET A 39 -2.28 -8.23 -0.29
N ARG A 40 -2.99 -8.43 0.82
CA ARG A 40 -3.49 -7.32 1.64
C ARG A 40 -2.35 -6.46 2.19
N GLN A 41 -1.23 -7.06 2.57
CA GLN A 41 -0.03 -6.32 2.98
C GLN A 41 0.58 -5.51 1.82
N VAL A 42 0.68 -6.10 0.62
CA VAL A 42 1.10 -5.40 -0.62
C VAL A 42 0.20 -4.20 -0.91
N GLU A 43 -1.12 -4.42 -0.89
CA GLU A 43 -2.13 -3.38 -1.11
C GLU A 43 -2.02 -2.25 -0.08
N THR A 44 -1.92 -2.58 1.22
CA THR A 44 -1.81 -1.59 2.30
C THR A 44 -0.53 -0.75 2.17
N ALA A 45 0.63 -1.38 1.92
CA ALA A 45 1.89 -0.67 1.73
C ALA A 45 1.89 0.19 0.46
N THR A 46 1.32 -0.31 -0.64
CA THR A 46 1.15 0.45 -1.89
C THR A 46 0.25 1.66 -1.67
N ALA A 47 -0.90 1.47 -1.04
CA ALA A 47 -1.82 2.56 -0.75
C ALA A 47 -1.21 3.59 0.19
N MET A 48 -0.42 3.16 1.18
CA MET A 48 0.32 4.07 2.05
C MET A 48 1.28 4.94 1.24
N SER A 49 2.07 4.35 0.33
CA SER A 49 2.98 5.11 -0.53
C SER A 49 2.25 6.13 -1.41
N ILE A 50 1.05 5.80 -1.89
CA ILE A 50 0.26 6.67 -2.77
C ILE A 50 -0.42 7.82 -1.98
N LEU A 51 -1.00 7.52 -0.83
CA LEU A 51 -1.81 8.48 -0.05
C LEU A 51 -0.97 9.40 0.85
N MET A 52 0.35 9.30 0.83
CA MET A 52 1.23 10.26 1.52
C MET A 52 1.47 11.51 0.67
N GLN A 53 1.76 12.63 1.34
CA GLN A 53 2.14 13.88 0.68
C GLN A 53 3.43 13.69 -0.13
N GLY A 54 3.54 14.39 -1.26
CA GLY A 54 4.66 14.28 -2.19
C GLY A 54 4.32 13.51 -3.46
N MET A 55 5.37 13.11 -4.20
CA MET A 55 5.24 12.33 -5.43
C MET A 55 5.10 10.84 -5.09
N SER A 56 4.34 10.11 -5.91
CA SER A 56 4.17 8.67 -5.76
C SER A 56 4.74 7.96 -6.97
N PHE A 57 5.50 6.90 -6.73
CA PHE A 57 6.00 5.98 -7.74
C PHE A 57 5.51 4.56 -7.44
N ILE A 58 5.16 3.83 -8.49
CA ILE A 58 4.69 2.45 -8.45
C ILE A 58 5.44 1.70 -9.55
N GLU A 59 6.07 0.58 -9.19
CA GLU A 59 6.71 -0.31 -10.16
C GLU A 59 5.65 -1.09 -10.94
N LEU A 60 5.93 -1.38 -12.22
CA LEU A 60 5.06 -2.21 -13.05
C LEU A 60 4.81 -3.57 -12.38
N GLY A 61 3.55 -3.81 -12.03
CA GLY A 61 3.05 -5.06 -11.49
C GLY A 61 2.98 -5.15 -9.97
N GLN A 62 3.37 -4.10 -9.26
CA GLN A 62 3.14 -3.97 -7.84
C GLN A 62 1.64 -4.09 -7.49
N GLU A 63 0.76 -3.56 -8.34
CA GLU A 63 -0.70 -3.56 -8.16
C GLU A 63 -1.37 -4.95 -8.24
N PHE A 64 -0.67 -5.94 -8.80
CA PHE A 64 -1.12 -7.32 -8.90
C PHE A 64 -0.14 -8.32 -8.26
N GLY A 65 0.81 -7.84 -7.44
CA GLY A 65 1.75 -8.71 -6.73
C GLY A 65 2.72 -9.44 -7.66
N ARG A 66 3.33 -8.73 -8.61
CA ARG A 66 4.38 -9.27 -9.48
C ARG A 66 5.46 -9.96 -8.66
N THR A 67 5.91 -11.10 -9.17
CA THR A 67 6.95 -11.93 -8.57
C THR A 67 8.05 -12.23 -9.57
N LYS A 68 9.30 -12.20 -9.11
CA LYS A 68 10.49 -12.71 -9.80
C LYS A 68 10.96 -14.05 -9.21
N LEU A 69 10.31 -14.53 -8.15
CA LEU A 69 10.63 -15.80 -7.49
C LEU A 69 10.17 -16.98 -8.35
N LEU A 70 11.07 -17.47 -9.20
CA LEU A 70 10.88 -18.67 -10.00
C LEU A 70 11.64 -19.84 -9.37
N ALA A 71 10.93 -20.83 -8.84
CA ALA A 71 11.55 -22.01 -8.25
C ALA A 71 12.21 -22.89 -9.32
N THR A 72 13.48 -23.23 -9.13
CA THR A 72 14.25 -24.13 -10.02
C THR A 72 14.80 -25.36 -9.29
N GLY A 73 14.54 -25.49 -7.99
CA GLY A 73 14.95 -26.63 -7.19
C GLY A 73 14.14 -27.90 -7.47
N GLU A 74 14.60 -29.01 -6.90
CA GLU A 74 13.86 -30.27 -6.91
C GLU A 74 12.47 -30.05 -6.27
N ASN A 75 11.45 -30.74 -6.77
CA ASN A 75 10.06 -30.65 -6.28
C ASN A 75 9.44 -29.24 -6.29
N GLY A 76 9.99 -28.29 -7.06
CA GLY A 76 9.46 -26.93 -7.15
C GLY A 76 9.86 -26.03 -5.98
N GLU A 77 10.96 -26.34 -5.29
CA GLU A 77 11.48 -25.53 -4.19
C GLU A 77 12.30 -24.32 -4.68
N LEU A 78 12.20 -23.21 -3.94
CA LEU A 78 13.04 -22.03 -4.16
C LEU A 78 14.46 -22.30 -3.67
N THR A 79 15.43 -22.21 -4.58
CA THR A 79 16.85 -22.30 -4.22
C THR A 79 17.40 -20.96 -3.75
N PRO A 80 18.56 -20.93 -3.06
CA PRO A 80 19.26 -19.67 -2.78
C PRO A 80 19.56 -18.84 -4.03
N ALA A 81 19.86 -19.51 -5.16
CA ALA A 81 20.13 -18.84 -6.43
C ALA A 81 18.88 -18.19 -7.03
N ASP A 82 17.69 -18.78 -6.85
CA ASP A 82 16.43 -18.18 -7.31
C ASP A 82 16.11 -16.91 -6.53
N ARG A 83 16.38 -16.93 -5.22
CA ARG A 83 16.24 -15.77 -4.33
C ARG A 83 17.20 -14.64 -4.73
N GLU A 84 18.47 -14.96 -4.94
CA GLU A 84 19.47 -13.99 -5.41
C GLU A 84 19.09 -13.39 -6.77
N ARG A 85 18.62 -14.22 -7.70
CA ARG A 85 18.16 -13.78 -9.03
C ARG A 85 16.95 -12.86 -8.95
N ALA A 86 16.02 -13.12 -8.04
CA ALA A 86 14.85 -12.27 -7.82
C ALA A 86 15.21 -10.94 -7.13
N MET A 87 16.26 -10.89 -6.31
CA MET A 87 16.79 -9.65 -5.73
C MET A 87 17.53 -8.79 -6.75
N ASN A 88 18.21 -9.37 -7.73
CA ASN A 88 18.93 -8.62 -8.75
C ASN A 88 18.77 -9.26 -10.12
N SER A 89 17.69 -8.89 -10.82
CA SER A 89 17.27 -9.56 -12.05
C SER A 89 17.80 -8.91 -13.34
N TYR A 90 18.83 -8.05 -13.26
CA TYR A 90 19.33 -7.27 -14.40
C TYR A 90 19.72 -8.11 -15.64
N ASN A 91 20.22 -9.33 -15.44
CA ASN A 91 20.59 -10.29 -16.48
C ASN A 91 19.81 -11.60 -16.40
N ALA A 92 18.72 -11.64 -15.62
CA ALA A 92 17.86 -12.80 -15.48
C ALA A 92 17.04 -13.03 -16.78
N PRO A 93 16.66 -14.29 -17.08
CA PRO A 93 15.88 -14.61 -18.27
C PRO A 93 14.46 -14.01 -18.22
N ASP A 94 13.80 -13.98 -19.38
CA ASP A 94 12.42 -13.49 -19.50
C ASP A 94 11.46 -14.18 -18.53
N SER A 95 11.65 -15.48 -18.25
CA SER A 95 10.82 -16.23 -17.29
C SER A 95 10.82 -15.65 -15.87
N VAL A 96 11.79 -14.81 -15.53
CA VAL A 96 11.90 -14.11 -14.24
C VAL A 96 11.41 -12.67 -14.36
N ASN A 97 11.71 -11.98 -15.45
CA ASN A 97 11.45 -10.55 -15.60
C ASN A 97 10.10 -10.23 -16.28
N GLN A 98 9.48 -11.17 -16.98
CA GLN A 98 8.27 -10.93 -17.76
C GLN A 98 7.08 -10.52 -16.88
N VAL A 99 6.16 -9.74 -17.46
CA VAL A 99 4.84 -9.53 -16.86
C VAL A 99 4.04 -10.82 -16.98
N ASN A 100 3.63 -11.37 -15.84
CA ASN A 100 2.73 -12.51 -15.81
C ASN A 100 1.27 -12.04 -15.93
N TRP A 101 0.69 -12.20 -17.12
CA TRP A 101 -0.69 -11.81 -17.41
C TRP A 101 -1.74 -12.67 -16.69
N ASP A 102 -1.39 -13.88 -16.24
CA ASP A 102 -2.30 -14.70 -15.45
C ASP A 102 -2.54 -14.08 -14.07
N LEU A 103 -1.50 -13.50 -13.44
CA LEU A 103 -1.65 -12.76 -12.18
C LEU A 103 -2.58 -11.55 -12.34
N ILE A 104 -2.53 -10.87 -13.49
CA ILE A 104 -3.44 -9.76 -13.77
C ILE A 104 -4.89 -10.27 -13.75
N ASN A 105 -5.19 -11.39 -14.41
CA ASN A 105 -6.53 -11.97 -14.41
C ASN A 105 -6.97 -12.42 -13.01
N GLU A 106 -6.05 -12.95 -12.20
CA GLU A 106 -6.36 -13.43 -10.86
C GLU A 106 -6.51 -12.32 -9.80
N ARG A 107 -5.83 -11.18 -9.97
CA ARG A 107 -5.73 -10.11 -8.95
C ARG A 107 -6.54 -8.87 -9.30
N GLN A 108 -7.67 -9.04 -9.99
CA GLN A 108 -8.54 -7.94 -10.41
C GLN A 108 -9.03 -7.09 -9.23
N GLU A 109 -9.32 -7.69 -8.08
CA GLU A 109 -9.73 -6.95 -6.87
C GLU A 109 -8.62 -6.01 -6.37
N SER A 110 -7.37 -6.48 -6.32
CA SER A 110 -6.21 -5.67 -5.93
C SER A 110 -5.97 -4.54 -6.93
N ILE A 111 -6.04 -4.83 -8.22
CA ILE A 111 -5.89 -3.82 -9.28
C ILE A 111 -6.97 -2.74 -9.17
N GLU A 112 -8.24 -3.12 -8.96
CA GLU A 112 -9.35 -2.18 -8.80
C GLU A 112 -9.19 -1.34 -7.52
N PHE A 113 -8.77 -1.96 -6.41
CA PHE A 113 -8.48 -1.24 -5.19
C PHE A 113 -7.38 -0.18 -5.40
N ILE A 114 -6.24 -0.56 -6.00
CA ILE A 114 -5.14 0.40 -6.29
C ILE A 114 -5.59 1.48 -7.27
N ARG A 115 -6.43 1.15 -8.26
CA ARG A 115 -7.04 2.13 -9.17
C ARG A 115 -7.86 3.19 -8.42
N GLN A 116 -8.68 2.79 -7.45
CA GLN A 116 -9.44 3.73 -6.61
C GLN A 116 -8.52 4.60 -5.74
N ILE A 117 -7.44 4.04 -5.21
CA ILE A 117 -6.44 4.80 -4.43
C ILE A 117 -5.73 5.85 -5.30
N ILE A 118 -5.33 5.50 -6.53
CA ILE A 118 -4.76 6.45 -7.50
C ILE A 118 -5.80 7.52 -7.88
N HIS A 119 -7.06 7.13 -8.05
CA HIS A 119 -8.14 8.06 -8.32
C HIS A 119 -8.27 9.11 -7.21
N LEU A 120 -8.29 8.71 -5.94
CA LEU A 120 -8.28 9.64 -4.81
C LEU A 120 -7.08 10.60 -4.88
N LYS A 121 -5.85 10.07 -5.00
CA LYS A 121 -4.63 10.88 -5.06
C LYS A 121 -4.63 11.92 -6.19
N THR A 122 -5.27 11.62 -7.32
CA THR A 122 -5.26 12.46 -8.52
C THR A 122 -6.46 13.40 -8.63
N GLN A 123 -7.59 13.09 -8.00
CA GLN A 123 -8.81 13.93 -8.08
C GLN A 123 -8.98 14.89 -6.91
N THR A 124 -8.34 14.65 -5.76
CA THR A 124 -8.38 15.56 -4.62
C THR A 124 -7.01 16.16 -4.31
N SER A 125 -6.99 17.41 -3.85
CA SER A 125 -5.77 18.07 -3.37
C SER A 125 -5.32 17.52 -2.01
N ALA A 126 -6.18 16.80 -1.29
CA ALA A 126 -5.95 16.30 0.06
C ALA A 126 -4.60 15.59 0.21
N PHE A 127 -4.18 14.84 -0.80
CA PHE A 127 -2.96 14.03 -0.75
C PHE A 127 -1.75 14.68 -1.44
N SER A 128 -1.89 15.86 -2.04
CA SER A 128 -0.90 16.45 -2.96
C SER A 128 -0.68 17.95 -2.73
N TYR A 129 -0.63 18.39 -1.47
CA TYR A 129 -0.38 19.80 -1.17
C TYR A 129 1.01 20.25 -1.65
N PRO A 130 1.10 21.44 -2.29
CA PRO A 130 2.32 21.86 -2.96
C PRO A 130 3.41 22.34 -2.01
N THR A 131 3.07 22.72 -0.78
CA THR A 131 3.99 23.29 0.21
C THR A 131 3.80 22.65 1.58
N TYR A 132 4.84 22.66 2.42
CA TYR A 132 4.73 22.19 3.80
C TYR A 132 3.75 23.02 4.63
N GLU A 133 3.62 24.32 4.35
CA GLU A 133 2.65 25.18 5.01
C GLU A 133 1.21 24.69 4.80
N GLU A 134 0.86 24.32 3.57
CA GLU A 134 -0.45 23.74 3.27
C GLU A 134 -0.62 22.38 3.94
N VAL A 135 0.41 21.53 3.93
CA VAL A 135 0.37 20.26 4.69
C VAL A 135 0.07 20.51 6.18
N TYR A 136 0.76 21.46 6.82
CA TYR A 136 0.55 21.76 8.25
C TYR A 136 -0.82 22.37 8.56
N ARG A 137 -1.42 23.08 7.61
CA ARG A 137 -2.77 23.66 7.75
C ARG A 137 -3.87 22.62 7.61
N HIS A 138 -3.62 21.57 6.84
CA HIS A 138 -4.68 20.67 6.38
C HIS A 138 -4.58 19.24 6.86
N VAL A 139 -3.40 18.76 7.31
CA VAL A 139 -3.17 17.38 7.72
C VAL A 139 -2.91 17.28 9.21
N PHE A 140 -3.74 16.49 9.91
CA PHE A 140 -3.71 16.36 11.37
C PHE A 140 -3.55 14.89 11.76
N VAL A 141 -2.45 14.56 12.42
CA VAL A 141 -2.17 13.19 12.87
C VAL A 141 -2.80 12.96 14.25
N HIS A 142 -3.71 11.99 14.33
CA HIS A 142 -4.32 11.55 15.60
C HIS A 142 -3.49 10.47 16.29
N THR A 143 -2.96 9.53 15.51
CA THR A 143 -2.17 8.42 16.04
C THR A 143 -1.05 8.07 15.07
N ALA A 144 0.18 8.07 15.57
CA ALA A 144 1.38 7.55 14.89
C ALA A 144 2.44 7.17 15.95
N ALA A 145 1.97 6.65 17.09
CA ALA A 145 2.86 6.28 18.18
C ALA A 145 3.76 5.10 17.78
N GLU A 146 4.99 5.10 18.25
CA GLU A 146 5.95 4.03 18.02
C GLU A 146 5.37 2.68 18.48
N ASN A 147 5.56 1.63 17.68
CA ASN A 147 5.06 0.26 17.94
C ASN A 147 3.53 0.13 18.11
N SER A 148 2.73 1.12 17.73
CA SER A 148 1.26 1.04 17.85
C SER A 148 0.64 0.03 16.88
N GLY A 149 1.29 -0.13 15.70
CA GLY A 149 0.75 -0.83 14.54
C GLY A 149 -0.30 -0.04 13.75
N TRP A 150 -0.62 1.20 14.15
CA TRP A 150 -1.67 2.02 13.54
C TRP A 150 -1.19 3.44 13.23
N ILE A 151 -1.59 3.94 12.06
CA ILE A 151 -1.47 5.35 11.71
C ILE A 151 -2.86 5.87 11.37
N VAL A 152 -3.28 6.94 12.06
CA VAL A 152 -4.56 7.60 11.87
C VAL A 152 -4.31 9.09 11.70
N TYR A 153 -4.77 9.65 10.59
CA TYR A 153 -4.72 11.09 10.35
C TYR A 153 -5.96 11.57 9.61
N GLU A 154 -6.27 12.85 9.79
CA GLU A 154 -7.32 13.55 9.07
C GLU A 154 -6.73 14.54 8.08
N ILE A 155 -7.46 14.76 6.98
CA ILE A 155 -7.12 15.76 5.98
C ILE A 155 -8.34 16.62 5.65
N HIS A 156 -8.16 17.93 5.67
CA HIS A 156 -9.15 18.91 5.26
C HIS A 156 -8.87 19.33 3.80
N GLY A 157 -9.35 18.56 2.84
CA GLY A 157 -9.08 18.63 1.39
C GLY A 157 -10.00 19.56 0.60
N GLY A 158 -10.19 20.82 1.02
CA GLY A 158 -11.17 21.71 0.41
C GLY A 158 -12.59 21.42 0.95
N PRO A 159 -13.58 20.99 0.12
CA PRO A 159 -14.91 20.66 0.62
C PRO A 159 -14.97 19.31 1.36
N GLU A 160 -13.92 18.49 1.26
CA GLU A 160 -13.87 17.15 1.83
C GLU A 160 -13.07 17.13 3.14
N HIS A 161 -13.63 16.49 4.16
CA HIS A 161 -12.93 16.13 5.39
C HIS A 161 -12.74 14.62 5.36
N LEU A 162 -11.49 14.17 5.26
CA LEU A 162 -11.13 12.77 5.13
C LEU A 162 -10.47 12.27 6.42
N LEU A 163 -10.80 11.05 6.82
CA LEU A 163 -10.09 10.27 7.82
C LEU A 163 -9.39 9.12 7.12
N VAL A 164 -8.09 8.97 7.35
CA VAL A 164 -7.28 7.88 6.80
C VAL A 164 -6.74 7.04 7.93
N VAL A 165 -6.96 5.73 7.83
CA VAL A 165 -6.50 4.74 8.80
C VAL A 165 -5.67 3.69 8.09
N PHE A 166 -4.41 3.54 8.52
CA PHE A 166 -3.57 2.39 8.19
C PHE A 166 -3.48 1.48 9.40
N ASN A 167 -3.88 0.23 9.23
CA ASN A 167 -3.74 -0.82 10.22
C ASN A 167 -2.69 -1.84 9.75
N ALA A 168 -1.63 -2.01 10.53
CA ALA A 168 -0.60 -3.03 10.38
C ALA A 168 -0.30 -3.73 11.72
N LYS A 169 -1.23 -3.68 12.68
CA LYS A 169 -1.03 -4.20 14.04
C LYS A 169 -1.12 -5.72 14.14
N GLY A 170 -1.74 -6.37 13.17
CA GLY A 170 -2.04 -7.81 13.26
C GLY A 170 -3.33 -8.11 14.03
N THR A 171 -4.13 -7.10 14.36
CA THR A 171 -5.49 -7.23 14.91
C THR A 171 -6.43 -6.26 14.23
N SER A 172 -7.70 -6.60 14.10
CA SER A 172 -8.71 -5.72 13.52
C SER A 172 -8.82 -4.38 14.26
N TYR A 173 -9.22 -3.34 13.53
CA TYR A 173 -9.45 -2.00 14.08
C TYR A 173 -10.95 -1.66 14.03
N TYR A 174 -11.48 -1.10 15.12
CA TYR A 174 -12.90 -0.74 15.26
C TYR A 174 -13.06 0.79 15.28
N PHE A 175 -14.00 1.32 14.50
CA PHE A 175 -14.32 2.74 14.49
C PHE A 175 -15.40 3.07 15.53
N GLU A 176 -15.05 3.84 16.57
CA GLU A 176 -15.97 4.20 17.67
C GLU A 176 -17.12 5.14 17.22
N ASN A 177 -16.90 6.01 16.23
CA ASN A 177 -17.86 7.03 15.77
C ASN A 177 -18.37 6.80 14.35
N ALA A 178 -18.58 5.54 13.96
CA ALA A 178 -18.86 5.22 12.56
C ALA A 178 -20.16 5.77 11.99
N GLY A 179 -21.12 6.19 12.82
CA GLY A 179 -22.33 6.89 12.36
C GLY A 179 -22.04 8.22 11.64
N ASN A 180 -20.85 8.79 11.85
CA ASN A 180 -20.38 10.02 11.22
C ASN A 180 -19.29 9.75 10.16
N LEU A 181 -19.14 8.51 9.71
CA LEU A 181 -18.10 8.12 8.76
C LEU A 181 -18.71 7.40 7.57
N GLU A 182 -18.36 7.84 6.36
CA GLU A 182 -18.69 7.16 5.11
C GLU A 182 -17.43 6.54 4.53
N MET A 183 -17.40 5.21 4.39
CA MET A 183 -16.28 4.49 3.79
C MET A 183 -16.19 4.81 2.29
N LEU A 184 -15.09 5.43 1.86
CA LEU A 184 -14.86 5.69 0.43
C LEU A 184 -14.15 4.51 -0.24
N VAL A 185 -13.09 4.01 0.39
CA VAL A 185 -12.32 2.87 -0.11
C VAL A 185 -11.61 2.15 1.04
N SER A 186 -11.56 0.82 0.94
CA SER A 186 -10.75 -0.02 1.83
C SER A 186 -10.36 -1.31 1.13
N ASN A 187 -9.22 -1.88 1.52
CA ASN A 187 -8.87 -3.25 1.17
C ASN A 187 -9.23 -4.28 2.25
N SER A 188 -9.96 -3.87 3.30
CA SER A 188 -10.54 -4.80 4.26
C SER A 188 -11.53 -5.75 3.58
N ARG A 189 -11.47 -7.02 3.96
CA ARG A 189 -12.39 -8.11 3.60
C ARG A 189 -13.35 -8.45 4.74
N SER A 190 -13.22 -7.79 5.90
CA SER A 190 -14.18 -7.88 7.00
C SER A 190 -15.60 -7.59 6.54
N LYS A 191 -16.55 -8.40 7.00
CA LYS A 191 -18.00 -8.20 6.80
C LYS A 191 -18.65 -7.50 7.98
N GLU A 192 -17.89 -7.26 9.05
CA GLU A 192 -18.38 -6.58 10.23
C GLU A 192 -18.48 -5.07 9.98
N VAL A 193 -19.58 -4.49 10.44
CA VAL A 193 -19.83 -3.07 10.32
C VAL A 193 -18.83 -2.33 11.21
N ASN A 194 -18.16 -1.31 10.66
CA ASN A 194 -17.21 -0.44 11.38
C ASN A 194 -15.90 -1.13 11.80
N VAL A 195 -15.51 -2.20 11.09
CA VAL A 195 -14.28 -2.92 11.36
C VAL A 195 -13.44 -3.03 10.10
N ILE A 196 -12.13 -2.82 10.24
CA ILE A 196 -11.15 -3.15 9.19
C ILE A 196 -10.18 -4.23 9.67
N ASP A 197 -9.72 -5.06 8.73
CA ASP A 197 -8.85 -6.20 9.02
C ASP A 197 -7.48 -5.82 9.60
N ASP A 198 -6.77 -6.85 10.05
CA ASP A 198 -5.45 -6.83 10.71
C ASP A 198 -4.29 -6.20 9.92
N SER A 199 -4.40 -6.20 8.59
CA SER A 199 -3.55 -5.46 7.66
C SER A 199 -4.45 -4.83 6.62
N SER A 200 -4.71 -3.53 6.76
CA SER A 200 -5.65 -2.83 5.90
C SER A 200 -5.43 -1.32 5.88
N VAL A 201 -6.01 -0.68 4.89
CA VAL A 201 -6.21 0.77 4.84
C VAL A 201 -7.70 1.06 4.69
N ALA A 202 -8.15 2.16 5.29
CA ALA A 202 -9.44 2.75 5.02
C ALA A 202 -9.29 4.26 4.82
N VAL A 203 -9.93 4.77 3.78
CA VAL A 203 -10.17 6.20 3.59
C VAL A 203 -11.66 6.42 3.75
N LEU A 204 -12.02 7.28 4.69
CA LEU A 204 -13.39 7.60 5.02
C LEU A 204 -13.62 9.10 4.87
N LYS A 205 -14.83 9.49 4.48
CA LYS A 205 -15.30 10.86 4.58
C LYS A 205 -15.94 11.06 5.96
N VAL A 206 -15.55 12.13 6.64
CA VAL A 206 -16.16 12.57 7.89
C VAL A 206 -17.42 13.35 7.56
N LEU A 207 -18.55 12.90 8.11
CA LEU A 207 -19.87 13.51 7.93
C LEU A 207 -20.07 14.62 8.96
N SER A 208 -20.58 15.77 8.48
CA SER A 208 -20.94 16.94 9.29
C SER A 208 -22.33 16.82 9.90
#